data_AF-G6C0D4-F1
#
_entry.id   AF-G6C0D4-F1
#
_cell.length_a   1.000
_cell.length_b   1.000
_cell.length_c   1.000
_cell.angle_alpha   90.00
_cell.angle_beta   90.00
_cell.angle_gamma   90.00
#
_symmetry.space_group_name_H-M   'P 1'
#
loop_
_entity.id
_entity.type
_entity.pdbx_description
1 polymer ?
#
loop_
_entity_poly.entity_id
_entity_poly.type
_entity_poly.pdbx_seq_one_letter_code
_entity_poly.pdbx_strand_id
1 'polypeptide(L)'
;MKKSLSLKLIVFSLFLVVASISYSAPVFQGGTGANSTEAGVDNTASGEYSSAFGFRNIASGFHSSAFGYQNNASSMHTAAFGIGNTASDEISSAFGNGNTASGQHSVAFGYANTATVWRSSAFGIGNTANGKESSAFGNGNMVGKLKDDGSGHFIPDENFGKNSLAFGTEYQVTGNSSGAFGVGFYDLTDGYQYINEGNNSYMIGNKNKIASGSNDNFILGNGVAIGAGVQKSV
;
A
#
# COMPACT_ATOMS: atom_id res chain seq x y z
N MET A 1 67.74 9.71 -35.59
CA MET A 1 67.64 9.01 -34.29
C MET A 1 66.19 8.59 -34.05
N LYS A 2 65.84 7.32 -34.28
CA LYS A 2 64.52 6.77 -33.92
C LYS A 2 64.49 6.54 -32.41
N LYS A 3 63.72 7.32 -31.67
CA LYS A 3 63.41 7.01 -30.26
C LYS A 3 62.46 5.81 -30.25
N SER A 4 62.97 4.59 -30.02
CA SER A 4 62.10 3.46 -29.72
C SER A 4 61.53 3.66 -28.33
N LEU A 5 60.27 4.08 -28.25
CA LEU A 5 59.50 3.95 -27.02
C LEU A 5 59.47 2.45 -26.70
N SER A 6 60.13 2.04 -25.63
CA SER A 6 60.23 0.63 -25.25
C SER A 6 58.81 0.08 -25.10
N LEU A 7 58.48 -0.99 -25.84
CA LEU A 7 57.20 -1.69 -25.73
C LEU A 7 56.94 -2.14 -24.27
N LYS A 8 58.01 -2.33 -23.48
CA LYS A 8 57.93 -2.61 -22.04
C LYS A 8 57.30 -1.45 -21.24
N LEU A 9 57.43 -0.20 -21.69
CA LEU A 9 56.81 0.97 -21.05
C LEU A 9 55.29 1.03 -21.35
N ILE A 10 54.88 0.64 -22.56
CA ILE A 10 53.47 0.57 -22.97
C ILE A 10 52.75 -0.60 -22.27
N VAL A 11 53.41 -1.75 -22.13
CA VAL A 11 52.85 -2.92 -21.45
C VAL A 11 52.75 -2.71 -19.93
N PHE A 12 53.66 -1.92 -19.33
CA PHE A 12 53.58 -1.58 -17.90
C PHE A 12 52.50 -0.54 -17.60
N SER A 13 52.19 0.37 -18.53
CA SER A 13 51.09 1.33 -18.38
C SER A 13 49.69 0.72 -18.56
N LEU A 14 49.57 -0.46 -19.19
CA LEU A 14 48.28 -1.09 -19.49
C LEU A 14 47.80 -2.06 -18.40
N PHE A 15 48.63 -2.37 -17.40
CA PHE A 15 48.27 -3.25 -16.29
C PHE A 15 47.80 -2.52 -15.01
N LEU A 16 47.66 -1.19 -15.09
CA LEU A 16 47.10 -0.35 -14.03
C LEU A 16 45.63 0.01 -14.29
N VAL A 17 44.93 -0.81 -15.07
CA VAL A 17 43.47 -0.92 -14.95
C VAL A 17 43.22 -1.76 -13.71
N VAL A 18 43.45 -1.15 -12.54
CA VAL A 18 42.63 -1.48 -11.39
C VAL A 18 41.21 -1.19 -11.85
N ALA A 19 40.51 -2.24 -12.28
CA ALA A 19 39.06 -2.23 -12.19
C ALA A 19 38.78 -2.03 -10.70
N SER A 20 38.69 -0.76 -10.29
CA SER A 20 38.07 -0.39 -9.03
C SER A 20 36.64 -0.87 -9.18
N ILE A 21 36.39 -2.11 -8.75
CA ILE A 21 35.07 -2.53 -8.39
C ILE A 21 34.75 -1.62 -7.20
N SER A 22 34.09 -0.50 -7.49
CA SER A 22 33.58 0.40 -6.48
C SER A 22 32.49 -0.37 -5.76
N TYR A 23 32.86 -1.13 -4.74
CA TYR A 23 31.91 -1.53 -3.72
C TYR A 23 31.45 -0.24 -3.07
N SER A 24 30.19 0.14 -3.32
CA SER A 24 29.56 1.22 -2.57
C SER A 24 29.46 0.73 -1.13
N ALA A 25 30.48 1.04 -0.33
CA ALA A 25 30.37 0.88 1.11
C ALA A 25 29.10 1.62 1.56
N PRO A 26 28.35 1.10 2.54
CA PRO A 26 27.20 1.82 3.07
C PRO A 26 27.65 3.21 3.53
N VAL A 27 27.16 4.25 2.85
CA VAL A 27 27.54 5.64 3.13
C VAL A 27 26.53 6.21 4.09
N PHE A 28 26.99 6.86 5.16
CA PHE A 28 26.18 7.79 5.94
C PHE A 28 26.54 9.20 5.48
N GLN A 29 25.58 9.88 4.85
CA GLN A 29 25.77 11.21 4.30
C GLN A 29 24.49 12.05 4.43
N GLY A 30 24.62 13.36 4.23
CA GLY A 30 23.47 14.21 4.00
C GLY A 30 22.88 13.90 2.62
N GLY A 31 21.54 13.85 2.54
CA GLY A 31 20.86 13.84 1.25
C GLY A 31 20.78 15.24 0.63
N THR A 32 19.99 15.39 -0.43
CA THR A 32 19.81 16.68 -1.12
C THR A 32 18.84 17.62 -0.39
N GLY A 33 17.99 17.09 0.50
CA GLY A 33 17.12 17.90 1.35
C GLY A 33 17.87 18.50 2.56
N ALA A 34 17.46 19.68 3.03
CA ALA A 34 18.05 20.25 4.24
C ALA A 34 17.81 19.34 5.45
N ASN A 35 18.86 19.11 6.26
CA ASN A 35 18.84 18.20 7.41
C ASN A 35 18.38 16.76 7.07
N SER A 36 18.56 16.32 5.82
CA SER A 36 18.21 14.97 5.39
C SER A 36 19.35 13.99 5.62
N THR A 37 19.04 12.69 5.74
CA THR A 37 20.04 11.63 5.90
C THR A 37 19.84 10.51 4.89
N GLU A 38 20.92 10.13 4.23
CA GLU A 38 21.02 8.91 3.43
C GLU A 38 22.00 7.95 4.09
N ALA A 39 21.57 6.70 4.29
CA ALA A 39 22.39 5.66 4.91
C ALA A 39 22.29 4.35 4.14
N GLY A 40 23.33 3.97 3.41
CA GLY A 40 23.35 2.73 2.62
C GLY A 40 23.73 2.98 1.16
N VAL A 41 23.03 2.34 0.22
CA VAL A 41 23.37 2.35 -1.22
C VAL A 41 22.15 2.77 -2.04
N ASP A 42 22.36 3.66 -3.01
CA ASP A 42 21.35 4.17 -3.94
C ASP A 42 20.10 4.77 -3.26
N ASN A 43 20.21 5.26 -2.03
CA ASN A 43 19.10 5.96 -1.39
C ASN A 43 18.99 7.40 -1.89
N THR A 44 17.80 7.99 -1.76
CA THR A 44 17.54 9.39 -2.07
C THR A 44 16.73 9.99 -0.93
N ALA A 45 17.31 10.91 -0.18
CA ALA A 45 16.61 11.72 0.84
C ALA A 45 16.57 13.18 0.36
N SER A 46 15.53 13.54 -0.40
CA SER A 46 15.42 14.86 -1.02
C SER A 46 14.45 15.81 -0.31
N GLY A 47 13.65 15.30 0.63
CA GLY A 47 12.80 16.13 1.47
C GLY A 47 13.57 16.80 2.61
N GLU A 48 13.16 17.99 3.03
CA GLU A 48 13.70 18.59 4.26
C GLU A 48 13.32 17.71 5.48
N TYR A 49 14.27 17.47 6.38
CA TYR A 49 14.19 16.51 7.49
C TYR A 49 13.85 15.07 7.07
N SER A 50 14.12 14.69 5.81
CA SER A 50 13.85 13.34 5.33
C SER A 50 14.94 12.34 5.69
N SER A 51 14.60 11.05 5.64
CA SER A 51 15.48 9.96 6.07
C SER A 51 15.33 8.74 5.16
N ALA A 52 16.40 8.33 4.48
CA ALA A 52 16.41 7.17 3.59
C ALA A 52 17.52 6.18 3.98
N PHE A 53 17.15 4.97 4.39
CA PHE A 53 18.07 3.98 4.99
C PHE A 53 17.94 2.60 4.33
N GLY A 54 19.04 2.00 3.89
CA GLY A 54 19.09 0.66 3.28
C GLY A 54 19.49 0.70 1.80
N PHE A 55 18.69 0.12 0.91
CA PHE A 55 18.98 0.05 -0.53
C PHE A 55 17.82 0.61 -1.37
N ARG A 56 18.11 1.59 -2.24
CA ARG A 56 17.15 2.15 -3.21
C ARG A 56 15.88 2.74 -2.59
N ASN A 57 15.95 3.31 -1.39
CA ASN A 57 14.82 3.98 -0.77
C ASN A 57 14.73 5.44 -1.22
N ILE A 58 13.51 5.95 -1.38
CA ILE A 58 13.23 7.34 -1.75
C ILE A 58 12.41 7.95 -0.62
N ALA A 59 12.96 8.96 0.05
CA ALA A 59 12.27 9.80 1.02
C ALA A 59 12.27 11.24 0.47
N SER A 60 11.25 11.60 -0.31
CA SER A 60 11.21 12.88 -1.04
C SER A 60 10.28 13.92 -0.42
N GLY A 61 9.43 13.53 0.53
CA GLY A 61 8.53 14.45 1.23
C GLY A 61 9.17 15.12 2.45
N PHE A 62 8.62 16.27 2.87
CA PHE A 62 8.98 16.93 4.12
C PHE A 62 8.75 15.99 5.32
N HIS A 63 9.75 15.82 6.19
CA HIS A 63 9.71 14.84 7.30
C HIS A 63 9.35 13.40 6.87
N SER A 64 9.65 13.02 5.62
CA SER A 64 9.41 11.65 5.14
C SER A 64 10.49 10.67 5.61
N SER A 65 10.13 9.41 5.79
CA SER A 65 11.06 8.35 6.18
C SER A 65 10.87 7.09 5.34
N ALA A 66 11.94 6.61 4.71
CA ALA A 66 11.95 5.39 3.91
C ALA A 66 13.08 4.45 4.37
N PHE A 67 12.75 3.23 4.80
CA PHE A 67 13.72 2.31 5.42
C PHE A 67 13.57 0.88 4.90
N GLY A 68 14.66 0.28 4.43
CA GLY A 68 14.73 -1.11 3.97
C GLY A 68 15.17 -1.22 2.51
N TYR A 69 14.34 -1.83 1.66
CA TYR A 69 14.64 -2.07 0.25
C TYR A 69 13.53 -1.51 -0.66
N GLN A 70 13.87 -0.60 -1.57
CA GLN A 70 12.95 -0.04 -2.58
C GLN A 70 11.67 0.58 -2.01
N ASN A 71 11.71 1.26 -0.86
CA ASN A 71 10.55 1.98 -0.33
C ASN A 71 10.47 3.40 -0.90
N ASN A 72 9.26 3.93 -1.01
CA ASN A 72 8.98 5.29 -1.48
C ASN A 72 8.06 6.03 -0.51
N ALA A 73 8.59 7.04 0.18
CA ALA A 73 7.85 7.96 1.06
C ALA A 73 7.89 9.36 0.43
N SER A 74 6.87 9.69 -0.37
CA SER A 74 6.96 10.80 -1.33
C SER A 74 6.25 12.09 -0.93
N SER A 75 5.43 12.06 0.12
CA SER A 75 4.66 13.22 0.60
C SER A 75 5.02 13.63 2.03
N MET A 76 4.45 14.73 2.51
CA MET A 76 4.70 15.28 3.84
C MET A 76 4.32 14.29 4.95
N HIS A 77 5.20 14.14 5.94
CA HIS A 77 5.03 13.27 7.10
C HIS A 77 4.75 11.79 6.76
N THR A 78 5.28 11.31 5.64
CA THR A 78 5.07 9.91 5.20
C THR A 78 6.11 8.95 5.77
N ALA A 79 5.72 7.69 5.97
CA ALA A 79 6.62 6.63 6.39
C ALA A 79 6.46 5.37 5.53
N ALA A 80 7.56 4.85 4.97
CA ALA A 80 7.58 3.62 4.19
C ALA A 80 8.69 2.68 4.68
N PHE A 81 8.34 1.56 5.30
CA PHE A 81 9.29 0.67 5.99
C PHE A 81 9.14 -0.80 5.55
N GLY A 82 10.26 -1.41 5.13
CA GLY A 82 10.32 -2.81 4.75
C GLY A 82 10.79 -3.00 3.30
N ILE A 83 10.00 -3.63 2.44
CA ILE A 83 10.37 -3.99 1.06
C ILE A 83 9.30 -3.47 0.10
N GLY A 84 9.64 -2.56 -0.82
CA GLY A 84 8.75 -2.18 -1.91
C GLY A 84 7.47 -1.46 -1.48
N ASN A 85 7.46 -0.75 -0.35
CA ASN A 85 6.28 -0.03 0.11
C ASN A 85 6.21 1.38 -0.49
N THR A 86 4.99 1.88 -0.69
CA THR A 86 4.72 3.24 -1.17
C THR A 86 3.79 3.96 -0.18
N ALA A 87 4.25 5.07 0.38
CA ALA A 87 3.46 6.02 1.16
C ALA A 87 3.49 7.38 0.44
N SER A 88 2.41 7.74 -0.25
CA SER A 88 2.46 8.79 -1.28
C SER A 88 1.56 10.00 -1.04
N ASP A 89 0.76 9.99 0.02
CA ASP A 89 -0.10 11.13 0.40
C ASP A 89 0.22 11.59 1.83
N GLU A 90 -0.19 12.79 2.21
CA GLU A 90 0.19 13.40 3.49
C GLU A 90 -0.19 12.51 4.68
N ILE A 91 0.75 12.32 5.62
CA ILE A 91 0.60 11.53 6.85
C ILE A 91 0.29 10.04 6.56
N SER A 92 0.45 9.58 5.31
CA SER A 92 0.28 8.16 4.97
C SER A 92 1.45 7.31 5.46
N SER A 93 1.17 6.04 5.76
CA SER A 93 2.16 5.10 6.30
C SER A 93 2.02 3.70 5.72
N ALA A 94 3.11 3.16 5.18
CA ALA A 94 3.18 1.84 4.58
C ALA A 94 4.28 0.98 5.22
N PHE A 95 3.92 -0.16 5.81
CA PHE A 95 4.83 -1.01 6.58
C PHE A 95 4.73 -2.48 6.18
N GLY A 96 5.86 -3.12 5.85
CA GLY A 96 5.93 -4.54 5.52
C GLY A 96 6.46 -4.78 4.11
N ASN A 97 5.74 -5.52 3.27
CA ASN A 97 6.19 -5.85 1.91
C ASN A 97 5.09 -5.52 0.87
N GLY A 98 5.42 -4.63 -0.08
CA GLY A 98 4.55 -4.32 -1.22
C GLY A 98 3.27 -3.57 -0.87
N ASN A 99 3.23 -2.83 0.23
CA ASN A 99 2.03 -2.09 0.62
C ASN A 99 1.96 -0.72 -0.07
N THR A 100 0.74 -0.24 -0.33
CA THR A 100 0.45 1.09 -0.88
C THR A 100 -0.48 1.85 0.06
N ALA A 101 0.00 2.93 0.65
CA ALA A 101 -0.78 3.91 1.41
C ALA A 101 -0.78 5.23 0.63
N SER A 102 -1.83 5.48 -0.14
CA SER A 102 -1.90 6.62 -1.09
C SER A 102 -3.07 7.55 -0.82
N GLY A 103 -3.81 7.37 0.26
CA GLY A 103 -4.77 8.35 0.76
C GLY A 103 -4.20 9.16 1.92
N GLN A 104 -4.63 10.41 2.07
CA GLN A 104 -4.24 11.25 3.21
C GLN A 104 -4.62 10.55 4.54
N HIS A 105 -3.69 10.52 5.51
CA HIS A 105 -3.82 9.76 6.77
C HIS A 105 -4.07 8.25 6.59
N SER A 106 -3.77 7.66 5.43
CA SER A 106 -3.97 6.23 5.21
C SER A 106 -2.87 5.37 5.84
N VAL A 107 -3.21 4.14 6.20
CA VAL A 107 -2.25 3.17 6.73
C VAL A 107 -2.38 1.84 6.00
N ALA A 108 -1.27 1.30 5.52
CA ALA A 108 -1.19 -0.03 4.93
C ALA A 108 -0.08 -0.85 5.62
N PHE A 109 -0.44 -1.97 6.25
CA PHE A 109 0.48 -2.75 7.08
C PHE A 109 0.37 -4.25 6.79
N GLY A 110 1.51 -4.89 6.49
CA GLY A 110 1.62 -6.34 6.25
C GLY A 110 2.16 -6.66 4.87
N TYR A 111 1.46 -7.49 4.10
CA TYR A 111 1.85 -7.89 2.75
C TYR A 111 0.80 -7.47 1.71
N ALA A 112 1.23 -6.72 0.69
CA ALA A 112 0.41 -6.36 -0.47
C ALA A 112 -0.94 -5.69 -0.14
N ASN A 113 -0.99 -4.85 0.91
CA ASN A 113 -2.20 -4.11 1.25
C ASN A 113 -2.27 -2.75 0.54
N THR A 114 -3.49 -2.29 0.29
CA THR A 114 -3.78 -1.04 -0.42
C THR A 114 -4.78 -0.19 0.37
N ALA A 115 -4.38 1.02 0.75
CA ALA A 115 -5.22 2.01 1.43
C ALA A 115 -5.11 3.34 0.67
N THR A 116 -6.11 3.67 -0.15
CA THR A 116 -5.98 4.70 -1.20
C THR A 116 -6.83 5.95 -0.95
N VAL A 117 -7.66 5.94 0.10
CA VAL A 117 -8.63 7.01 0.37
C VAL A 117 -8.39 7.64 1.74
N TRP A 118 -8.87 8.87 1.94
CA TRP A 118 -8.73 9.62 3.20
C TRP A 118 -9.11 8.77 4.42
N ARG A 119 -8.17 8.65 5.37
CA ARG A 119 -8.28 7.86 6.61
C ARG A 119 -8.63 6.38 6.41
N SER A 120 -8.28 5.80 5.25
CA SER A 120 -8.43 4.37 5.01
C SER A 120 -7.32 3.56 5.71
N SER A 121 -7.62 2.33 6.12
CA SER A 121 -6.66 1.45 6.80
C SER A 121 -6.74 0.02 6.28
N ALA A 122 -5.61 -0.56 5.89
CA ALA A 122 -5.54 -1.93 5.39
C ALA A 122 -4.44 -2.72 6.12
N PHE A 123 -4.81 -3.82 6.78
CA PHE A 123 -3.93 -4.58 7.67
C PHE A 123 -4.01 -6.09 7.41
N GLY A 124 -2.86 -6.72 7.14
CA GLY A 124 -2.75 -8.17 6.95
C GLY A 124 -2.18 -8.53 5.58
N ILE A 125 -2.89 -9.31 4.78
CA ILE A 125 -2.42 -9.81 3.48
C ILE A 125 -3.44 -9.44 2.40
N GLY A 126 -3.05 -8.67 1.38
CA GLY A 126 -3.88 -8.45 0.20
C GLY A 126 -5.17 -7.67 0.44
N ASN A 127 -5.29 -6.90 1.52
CA ASN A 127 -6.51 -6.14 1.80
C ASN A 127 -6.54 -4.82 1.03
N THR A 128 -7.74 -4.36 0.67
CA THR A 128 -7.98 -3.10 -0.02
C THR A 128 -9.01 -2.25 0.73
N ALA A 129 -8.63 -1.05 1.16
CA ALA A 129 -9.49 -0.08 1.81
C ALA A 129 -9.70 1.14 0.89
N ASN A 130 -10.76 1.08 0.08
CA ASN A 130 -11.15 2.09 -0.91
C ASN A 130 -12.33 2.97 -0.46
N GLY A 131 -12.85 2.76 0.76
CA GLY A 131 -13.87 3.64 1.35
C GLY A 131 -13.23 4.74 2.20
N LYS A 132 -13.86 5.93 2.24
CA LYS A 132 -13.45 7.01 3.16
C LYS A 132 -13.62 6.56 4.61
N GLU A 133 -12.61 6.74 5.46
CA GLU A 133 -12.62 6.25 6.86
C GLU A 133 -12.93 4.74 6.98
N SER A 134 -12.59 3.97 5.93
CA SER A 134 -12.82 2.52 5.93
C SER A 134 -11.65 1.75 6.53
N SER A 135 -11.90 0.52 6.94
CA SER A 135 -10.83 -0.39 7.34
C SER A 135 -11.02 -1.82 6.85
N ALA A 136 -9.95 -2.43 6.37
CA ALA A 136 -9.92 -3.83 5.92
C ALA A 136 -8.83 -4.60 6.68
N PHE A 137 -9.21 -5.65 7.40
CA PHE A 137 -8.33 -6.43 8.26
C PHE A 137 -8.39 -7.93 7.92
N GLY A 138 -7.23 -8.57 7.79
CA GLY A 138 -7.11 -10.02 7.62
C GLY A 138 -6.52 -10.41 6.27
N ASN A 139 -7.22 -11.22 5.47
CA ASN A 139 -6.72 -11.72 4.20
C ASN A 139 -7.70 -11.43 3.04
N GLY A 140 -7.25 -10.67 2.04
CA GLY A 140 -7.98 -10.49 0.80
C GLY A 140 -9.35 -9.83 0.96
N ASN A 141 -9.53 -8.91 1.92
CA ASN A 141 -10.80 -8.19 2.05
C ASN A 141 -10.80 -6.90 1.22
N MET A 142 -12.00 -6.45 0.81
CA MET A 142 -12.19 -5.16 0.16
C MET A 142 -13.28 -4.34 0.86
N VAL A 143 -12.99 -3.10 1.24
CA VAL A 143 -14.02 -2.12 1.62
C VAL A 143 -14.10 -1.04 0.57
N GLY A 144 -15.30 -0.80 0.04
CA GLY A 144 -15.56 0.10 -1.09
C GLY A 144 -15.68 -0.62 -2.44
N LYS A 145 -15.77 0.19 -3.52
CA LYS A 145 -15.78 -0.26 -4.92
C LYS A 145 -14.76 0.55 -5.71
N LEU A 146 -14.39 0.04 -6.88
CA LEU A 146 -13.65 0.79 -7.89
C LEU A 146 -14.60 1.21 -9.01
N LYS A 147 -14.31 2.34 -9.64
CA LYS A 147 -14.96 2.82 -10.86
C LYS A 147 -13.91 3.16 -11.91
N ASP A 148 -14.27 3.01 -13.18
CA ASP A 148 -13.47 3.54 -14.28
C ASP A 148 -13.57 5.07 -14.29
N ASP A 149 -12.43 5.75 -14.37
CA ASP A 149 -12.36 7.21 -14.47
C ASP A 149 -12.60 7.74 -15.90
N GLY A 150 -12.83 6.84 -16.86
CA GLY A 150 -13.05 7.14 -18.27
C GLY A 150 -11.76 7.19 -19.10
N SER A 151 -10.60 7.05 -18.47
CA SER A 151 -9.30 6.87 -19.13
C SER A 151 -8.87 5.41 -19.22
N GLY A 152 -9.71 4.49 -18.73
CA GLY A 152 -9.37 3.07 -18.58
C GLY A 152 -8.60 2.77 -17.29
N HIS A 153 -8.53 3.73 -16.35
CA HIS A 153 -7.95 3.55 -15.05
C HIS A 153 -9.04 3.39 -13.98
N PHE A 154 -8.85 2.40 -13.09
CA PHE A 154 -9.77 2.16 -11.99
C PHE A 154 -9.36 2.93 -10.75
N ILE A 155 -10.26 3.79 -10.27
CA ILE A 155 -10.09 4.60 -9.07
C ILE A 155 -11.14 4.22 -8.01
N PRO A 156 -10.89 4.51 -6.72
CA PRO A 156 -11.91 4.35 -5.68
C PRO A 156 -13.21 5.09 -6.01
N ASP A 157 -14.33 4.41 -5.89
CA ASP A 157 -15.64 5.07 -5.91
C ASP A 157 -15.97 5.56 -4.51
N GLU A 158 -15.85 6.87 -4.34
CA GLU A 158 -16.11 7.55 -3.07
C GLU A 158 -17.51 7.32 -2.51
N ASN A 159 -18.48 6.80 -3.28
CA ASN A 159 -19.84 6.58 -2.79
C ASN A 159 -20.04 5.29 -1.98
N PHE A 160 -19.04 4.42 -1.94
CA PHE A 160 -19.15 3.08 -1.34
C PHE A 160 -18.18 2.89 -0.17
N GLY A 161 -18.61 2.10 0.83
CA GLY A 161 -17.75 1.66 1.93
C GLY A 161 -17.29 2.78 2.88
N LYS A 162 -17.92 3.95 2.89
CA LYS A 162 -17.60 5.01 3.87
C LYS A 162 -17.83 4.48 5.28
N ASN A 163 -16.95 4.81 6.22
CA ASN A 163 -17.09 4.46 7.64
C ASN A 163 -17.35 2.95 7.86
N SER A 164 -16.77 2.09 7.02
CA SER A 164 -17.10 0.67 6.99
C SER A 164 -15.91 -0.23 7.28
N LEU A 165 -16.19 -1.46 7.71
CA LEU A 165 -15.19 -2.41 8.20
C LEU A 165 -15.36 -3.79 7.56
N ALA A 166 -14.30 -4.36 7.02
CA ALA A 166 -14.21 -5.79 6.75
C ALA A 166 -13.14 -6.42 7.65
N PHE A 167 -13.49 -7.47 8.38
CA PHE A 167 -12.57 -8.22 9.23
C PHE A 167 -12.69 -9.72 8.94
N GLY A 168 -11.57 -10.35 8.54
CA GLY A 168 -11.50 -11.78 8.30
C GLY A 168 -10.92 -12.11 6.93
N THR A 169 -11.63 -12.87 6.11
CA THR A 169 -11.09 -13.37 4.84
C THR A 169 -12.07 -13.18 3.69
N GLU A 170 -11.60 -12.61 2.58
CA GLU A 170 -12.29 -12.57 1.29
C GLU A 170 -13.74 -12.04 1.35
N TYR A 171 -13.98 -11.02 2.17
CA TYR A 171 -15.23 -10.27 2.19
C TYR A 171 -15.13 -8.95 1.44
N GLN A 172 -16.24 -8.55 0.82
CA GLN A 172 -16.41 -7.18 0.34
C GLN A 172 -17.50 -6.45 1.12
N VAL A 173 -17.23 -5.20 1.51
CA VAL A 173 -18.23 -4.30 2.14
C VAL A 173 -18.35 -3.04 1.30
N THR A 174 -19.51 -2.82 0.69
CA THR A 174 -19.75 -1.66 -0.18
C THR A 174 -20.82 -0.72 0.37
N GLY A 175 -21.69 -1.22 1.26
CA GLY A 175 -22.58 -0.38 2.04
C GLY A 175 -21.80 0.63 2.89
N ASN A 176 -22.37 1.82 3.10
CA ASN A 176 -21.81 2.83 3.98
C ASN A 176 -22.19 2.55 5.43
N SER A 177 -21.34 2.93 6.38
CA SER A 177 -21.51 2.69 7.83
C SER A 177 -21.83 1.24 8.15
N SER A 178 -21.14 0.30 7.49
CA SER A 178 -21.49 -1.11 7.45
C SER A 178 -20.30 -2.00 7.75
N GLY A 179 -20.54 -3.29 7.98
CA GLY A 179 -19.44 -4.21 8.25
C GLY A 179 -19.67 -5.68 7.95
N ALA A 180 -18.55 -6.40 7.87
CA ALA A 180 -18.51 -7.85 7.76
C ALA A 180 -17.41 -8.41 8.68
N PHE A 181 -17.75 -9.45 9.44
CA PHE A 181 -16.81 -10.24 10.24
C PHE A 181 -16.94 -11.72 9.88
N GLY A 182 -15.89 -12.35 9.37
CA GLY A 182 -15.84 -13.80 9.15
C GLY A 182 -15.09 -14.22 7.88
N VAL A 183 -15.49 -15.35 7.29
CA VAL A 183 -14.91 -15.89 6.06
C VAL A 183 -15.91 -15.83 4.89
N GLY A 184 -15.51 -15.13 3.83
CA GLY A 184 -16.16 -15.06 2.53
C GLY A 184 -15.50 -16.00 1.52
N PHE A 185 -15.38 -15.52 0.28
CA PHE A 185 -14.79 -16.22 -0.87
C PHE A 185 -14.61 -15.24 -2.03
N TYR A 186 -13.41 -15.22 -2.58
CA TYR A 186 -13.07 -14.49 -3.80
C TYR A 186 -12.83 -15.48 -4.94
N ASP A 187 -13.65 -15.37 -5.99
CA ASP A 187 -13.47 -16.11 -7.23
C ASP A 187 -12.63 -15.27 -8.22
N LEU A 188 -11.68 -15.90 -8.92
CA LEU A 188 -10.82 -15.19 -9.89
C LEU A 188 -11.59 -14.68 -11.13
N THR A 189 -12.75 -15.26 -11.42
CA THR A 189 -13.61 -14.92 -12.56
C THR A 189 -14.73 -13.99 -12.11
N ASP A 190 -15.41 -14.35 -11.02
CA ASP A 190 -16.65 -13.69 -10.59
C ASP A 190 -16.43 -12.66 -9.46
N GLY A 191 -15.20 -12.55 -8.94
CA GLY A 191 -14.84 -11.65 -7.85
C GLY A 191 -15.40 -12.08 -6.49
N TYR A 192 -15.67 -11.11 -5.61
CA TYR A 192 -16.20 -11.37 -4.28
C TYR A 192 -17.62 -11.94 -4.34
N GLN A 193 -17.83 -13.12 -3.75
CA GLN A 193 -19.15 -13.78 -3.75
C GLN A 193 -20.02 -13.38 -2.56
N TYR A 194 -19.39 -12.85 -1.51
CA TYR A 194 -20.05 -12.50 -0.26
C TYR A 194 -19.81 -11.02 0.02
N ILE A 195 -20.87 -10.24 -0.21
CA ILE A 195 -20.82 -8.79 -0.20
C ILE A 195 -21.89 -8.26 0.75
N ASN A 196 -21.50 -7.30 1.59
CA ASN A 196 -22.44 -6.44 2.29
C ASN A 196 -22.64 -5.14 1.48
N GLU A 197 -23.73 -5.07 0.73
CA GLU A 197 -24.09 -3.90 -0.06
C GLU A 197 -25.12 -2.99 0.62
N GLY A 198 -25.69 -3.41 1.75
CA GLY A 198 -26.66 -2.63 2.51
C GLY A 198 -26.00 -1.55 3.34
N ASN A 199 -26.56 -0.35 3.39
CA ASN A 199 -26.08 0.70 4.31
C ASN A 199 -26.52 0.39 5.74
N ASN A 200 -25.75 0.88 6.73
CA ASN A 200 -25.98 0.64 8.16
C ASN A 200 -26.17 -0.85 8.50
N SER A 201 -25.54 -1.74 7.72
CA SER A 201 -25.82 -3.17 7.80
C SER A 201 -24.58 -3.94 8.23
N TYR A 202 -24.76 -5.02 9.00
CA TYR A 202 -23.65 -5.75 9.60
C TYR A 202 -23.83 -7.25 9.50
N MET A 203 -22.77 -7.96 9.14
CA MET A 203 -22.76 -9.42 9.04
C MET A 203 -21.70 -10.00 9.98
N ILE A 204 -22.09 -10.98 10.78
CA ILE A 204 -21.17 -11.77 11.61
C ILE A 204 -21.35 -13.25 11.29
N GLY A 205 -20.25 -13.87 10.83
CA GLY A 205 -20.14 -15.26 10.45
C GLY A 205 -19.76 -15.45 8.98
N ASN A 206 -19.83 -16.68 8.50
CA ASN A 206 -19.22 -17.09 7.24
C ASN A 206 -20.23 -17.12 6.10
N LYS A 207 -19.80 -16.75 4.90
CA LYS A 207 -20.58 -16.87 3.66
C LYS A 207 -21.93 -16.15 3.70
N ASN A 208 -21.98 -14.98 4.37
CA ASN A 208 -23.18 -14.16 4.46
C ASN A 208 -23.19 -13.08 3.38
N LYS A 209 -24.39 -12.63 2.95
CA LYS A 209 -24.51 -11.51 2.01
C LYS A 209 -25.76 -10.66 2.29
N ILE A 210 -25.65 -9.36 2.04
CA ILE A 210 -26.76 -8.40 2.09
C ILE A 210 -26.79 -7.67 0.76
N ALA A 211 -27.89 -7.83 0.01
CA ALA A 211 -28.04 -7.24 -1.32
C ALA A 211 -28.25 -5.72 -1.26
N SER A 212 -27.86 -5.04 -2.33
CA SER A 212 -28.05 -3.58 -2.46
C SER A 212 -29.51 -3.17 -2.25
N GLY A 213 -29.70 -1.99 -1.66
CA GLY A 213 -31.02 -1.47 -1.29
C GLY A 213 -31.64 -2.12 -0.04
N SER A 214 -30.90 -2.98 0.67
CA SER A 214 -31.37 -3.64 1.90
C SER A 214 -30.61 -3.07 3.10
N ASN A 215 -31.10 -1.96 3.66
CA ASN A 215 -30.38 -1.22 4.69
C ASN A 215 -30.84 -1.60 6.11
N ASP A 216 -30.06 -1.16 7.09
CA ASP A 216 -30.35 -1.31 8.52
C ASP A 216 -30.52 -2.79 8.94
N ASN A 217 -29.81 -3.72 8.28
CA ASN A 217 -29.94 -5.15 8.53
C ASN A 217 -28.76 -5.70 9.34
N PHE A 218 -29.04 -6.72 10.15
CA PHE A 218 -28.04 -7.48 10.87
C PHE A 218 -28.14 -8.95 10.48
N ILE A 219 -27.00 -9.63 10.35
CA ILE A 219 -26.92 -11.09 10.20
C ILE A 219 -25.99 -11.63 11.29
N LEU A 220 -26.47 -12.62 12.03
CA LEU A 220 -25.65 -13.51 12.86
C LEU A 220 -25.87 -14.96 12.45
N GLY A 221 -24.88 -15.57 11.79
CA GLY A 221 -25.00 -16.94 11.31
C GLY A 221 -24.04 -17.26 10.17
N ASN A 222 -24.24 -18.39 9.51
CA ASN A 222 -23.44 -18.81 8.35
C ASN A 222 -24.33 -19.13 7.15
N GLY A 223 -23.96 -18.69 5.96
CA GLY A 223 -24.70 -18.96 4.73
C GLY A 223 -26.03 -18.21 4.62
N VAL A 224 -26.18 -17.08 5.33
CA VAL A 224 -27.41 -16.29 5.35
C VAL A 224 -27.35 -15.22 4.27
N ALA A 225 -28.43 -15.09 3.50
CA ALA A 225 -28.57 -14.08 2.47
C ALA A 225 -29.81 -13.22 2.71
N ILE A 226 -29.62 -11.90 2.82
CA ILE A 226 -30.72 -10.93 2.80
C ILE A 226 -30.87 -10.40 1.38
N GLY A 227 -32.05 -10.65 0.80
CA GLY A 227 -32.41 -10.20 -0.54
C GLY A 227 -32.79 -8.72 -0.60
N ALA A 228 -32.83 -8.18 -1.82
CA ALA A 228 -33.10 -6.76 -2.08
C ALA A 228 -34.41 -6.29 -1.43
N GLY A 229 -34.37 -5.09 -0.85
CA GLY A 229 -35.55 -4.40 -0.31
C GLY A 229 -35.92 -4.76 1.13
N VAL A 230 -35.30 -5.79 1.72
CA VAL A 230 -35.47 -6.12 3.15
C VAL A 230 -34.81 -5.03 3.99
N GLN A 231 -35.52 -4.52 4.99
CA GLN A 231 -35.01 -3.49 5.91
C GLN A 231 -35.20 -3.93 7.35
N LYS A 232 -34.30 -3.51 8.25
CA LYS A 232 -34.47 -3.67 9.72
C LYS A 232 -34.63 -5.13 10.16
N SER A 233 -34.02 -6.05 9.44
CA SER A 233 -33.97 -7.48 9.80
C SER A 233 -32.80 -7.78 10.72
N VAL A 234 -32.92 -8.83 11.54
CA VAL A 234 -31.87 -9.35 12.45
C VAL A 234 -31.73 -10.85 12.26
#